data_AF-A0A5K1BMG8-F1
#
_entry.id   AF-A0A5K1BMG8-F1
#
_cell.length_a   1.000
_cell.length_b   1.000
_cell.length_c   1.000
_cell.angle_alpha   90.00
_cell.angle_beta   90.00
_cell.angle_gamma   90.00
#
_symmetry.space_group_name_H-M   'P 1'
#
loop_
_entity.id
_entity.type
_entity.pdbx_description
1 polymer ?
#
loop_
_entity_poly.entity_id
_entity_poly.type
_entity_poly.pdbx_seq_one_letter_code
_entity_poly.pdbx_strand_id
1 'polypeptide(L)' 'AAPDGSFVLLHGCAHNPTGIDPTPEQWEVIADVIQEKNHIPFFDVAYQ' A
#
# COMPACT_ATOMS: atom_id res chain seq x y z
N ALA A 1 -14.76 -6.03 3.54
CA ALA A 1 -13.36 -5.62 3.76
C ALA A 1 -12.47 -6.85 3.65
N ALA A 2 -11.16 -6.68 3.42
CA ALA A 2 -10.21 -7.80 3.52
C ALA A 2 -10.17 -8.34 4.97
N PRO A 3 -10.04 -9.66 5.18
CA PRO A 3 -9.85 -10.23 6.52
C PRO A 3 -8.55 -9.74 7.17
N ASP A 4 -8.55 -9.55 8.48
CA ASP A 4 -7.32 -9.27 9.26
C ASP A 4 -6.24 -10.32 8.98
N GLY A 5 -4.97 -9.91 8.96
CA GLY A 5 -3.88 -10.80 8.57
C GLY A 5 -3.71 -11.03 7.06
N SER A 6 -4.53 -10.41 6.21
CA SER A 6 -4.37 -10.52 4.75
C SER A 6 -3.06 -9.89 4.25
N PHE A 7 -2.58 -10.41 3.11
CA PHE A 7 -1.58 -9.70 2.30
C PHE A 7 -2.24 -8.57 1.51
N VAL A 8 -1.63 -7.39 1.55
CA VAL A 8 -2.09 -6.21 0.81
C VAL A 8 -1.02 -5.84 -0.21
N LEU A 9 -1.35 -5.99 -1.50
CA LEU A 9 -0.46 -5.62 -2.59
C LEU A 9 -0.54 -4.10 -2.83
N LEU A 10 0.58 -3.42 -2.62
CA LEU A 10 0.74 -1.99 -2.84
C LEU A 10 1.70 -1.79 -4.01
N HIS A 11 1.36 -0.88 -4.92
CA HIS A 11 2.26 -0.55 -6.02
C HIS A 11 3.21 0.56 -5.57
N GLY A 12 4.53 0.33 -5.67
CA GLY A 12 5.55 1.22 -5.12
C GLY A 12 5.85 2.46 -5.96
N CYS A 13 5.41 2.49 -7.21
CA CYS A 13 5.46 3.68 -8.08
C CYS A 13 4.37 3.59 -9.14
N ALA A 14 3.31 4.40 -9.02
CA ALA A 14 2.21 4.39 -9.97
C ALA A 14 2.62 4.91 -11.35
N HIS A 15 3.16 4.06 -12.23
CA HIS A 15 3.48 4.49 -13.61
C HIS A 15 2.27 4.47 -14.58
N ASN A 16 1.15 3.80 -14.24
CA ASN A 16 -0.05 3.74 -15.10
C ASN A 16 -1.29 3.25 -14.31
N PRO A 17 -2.54 3.76 -14.48
CA PRO A 17 -3.02 4.79 -15.40
C PRO A 17 -3.05 6.23 -14.84
N THR A 18 -2.75 6.44 -13.55
CA THR A 18 -2.92 7.76 -12.90
C THR A 18 -1.65 8.44 -12.43
N GLY A 19 -0.50 7.77 -12.32
CA GLY A 19 0.75 8.50 -12.07
C GLY A 19 1.00 8.98 -10.63
N ILE A 20 0.07 8.73 -9.70
CA ILE A 20 0.02 9.43 -8.41
C ILE A 20 0.30 8.46 -7.27
N ASP A 21 1.45 8.66 -6.63
CA ASP A 21 1.78 8.05 -5.36
C ASP A 21 1.09 8.80 -4.21
N PRO A 22 0.74 8.11 -3.10
CA PRO A 22 0.28 8.78 -1.90
C PRO A 22 1.34 9.78 -1.38
N THR A 23 0.89 10.89 -0.79
CA THR A 23 1.79 11.79 -0.06
C THR A 23 2.37 11.09 1.17
N PRO A 24 3.47 11.57 1.77
CA PRO A 24 4.03 11.00 3.00
C PRO A 24 2.98 10.84 4.12
N GLU A 25 2.10 11.83 4.30
CA GLU A 25 1.03 11.79 5.31
C GLU A 25 -0.03 10.73 4.98
N GLN A 26 -0.32 10.51 3.70
CA GLN A 26 -1.23 9.45 3.29
C GLN A 26 -0.61 8.06 3.50
N TRP A 27 0.72 7.93 3.31
CA TRP A 27 1.43 6.70 3.63
C TRP A 27 1.40 6.36 5.11
N GLU A 28 1.48 7.35 5.99
CA GLU A 28 1.30 7.14 7.44
C GLU A 28 -0.08 6.55 7.74
N VAL A 29 -1.14 7.11 7.16
CA VAL A 29 -2.51 6.58 7.33
C VAL A 29 -2.63 5.14 6.80
N ILE A 30 -1.99 4.82 5.66
CA ILE A 30 -1.97 3.46 5.13
C ILE A 30 -1.25 2.51 6.09
N ALA A 31 -0.11 2.93 6.63
CA ALA A 31 0.68 2.15 7.58
C ALA A 31 -0.11 1.87 8.87
N ASP A 32 -0.81 2.86 9.40
CA ASP A 32 -1.64 2.73 10.59
C ASP A 32 -2.72 1.64 10.40
N VAL A 33 -3.42 1.65 9.27
CA VAL A 33 -4.47 0.65 8.97
C VAL A 33 -3.87 -0.75 8.79
N ILE A 34 -2.73 -0.86 8.13
CA ILE A 34 -2.04 -2.14 7.94
C ILE A 34 -1.62 -2.72 9.30
N GLN A 35 -1.07 -1.89 10.18
CA GLN A 35 -0.67 -2.29 11.53
C GLN A 35 -1.87 -2.67 12.39
N GLU A 36 -2.93 -1.86 12.42
CA GLU A 36 -4.15 -2.11 13.19
C GLU A 36 -4.76 -3.48 12.86
N LYS A 37 -4.76 -3.84 11.58
CA LYS A 37 -5.38 -5.08 11.07
C LYS A 37 -4.40 -6.25 10.94
N ASN A 38 -3.16 -6.09 11.41
CA ASN A 38 -2.08 -7.06 11.25
C ASN A 38 -1.90 -7.52 9.80
N HIS A 39 -2.19 -6.66 8.82
CA HIS A 39 -1.99 -6.97 7.42
C HIS A 39 -0.50 -7.01 7.08
N ILE A 40 -0.15 -7.74 6.03
CA ILE A 40 1.21 -7.82 5.51
C ILE A 40 1.29 -6.98 4.23
N PRO A 41 1.98 -5.83 4.23
CA PRO A 41 2.19 -5.06 3.00
C PRO A 41 3.15 -5.82 2.09
N PHE A 42 2.78 -5.99 0.82
CA PHE A 42 3.66 -6.51 -0.22
C PHE A 42 3.77 -5.46 -1.32
N PHE A 43 4.99 -4.97 -1.57
CA PHE A 43 5.21 -3.92 -2.56
C PHE A 43 5.58 -4.52 -3.91
N ASP A 44 4.78 -4.21 -4.92
CA ASP A 44 5.13 -4.42 -6.32
C ASP A 44 5.95 -3.21 -6.81
N VAL A 45 7.21 -3.48 -7.13
CA VAL A 45 8.19 -2.52 -7.64
C VAL A 45 8.64 -2.87 -9.07
N ALA A 46 7.81 -3.58 -9.82
CA ALA A 46 8.10 -3.86 -11.22
C ALA A 46 8.24 -2.54 -12.02
N TYR A 47 9.23 -2.48 -12.91
CA TYR A 47 9.50 -1.35 -13.82
C TYR A 47 9.86 0.00 -13.16
N GLN A 48 10.51 -0.02 -11.98
CA GLN A 48 11.25 1.14 -11.46
C GLN A 48 12.25 1.68 -12.48
#